data_AF-A0A3D2IA79-F1
#
_entry.id   AF-A0A3D2IA79-F1
#
_cell.length_a   1.000
_cell.length_b   1.000
_cell.length_c   1.000
_cell.angle_alpha   90.00
_cell.angle_beta   90.00
_cell.angle_gamma   90.00
#
_symmetry.space_group_name_H-M   'P 1'
#
loop_
_entity.id
_entity.type
_entity.pdbx_description
1 polymer ?
#
loop_
_entity_poly.entity_id
_entity_poly.type
_entity_poly.pdbx_seq_one_letter_code
_entity_poly.pdbx_strand_id
1 'polypeptide(L)'
;MTKQRTTPTAKRNHGFTLMEMLIVVAIIAVLVAVAIPTFSSQLHKARVATDWANVRSYYAQLQYEFMETGKINEDYFWEWGKPGRTSFQLSGQDITLKAGCIWISENDRDNPTGYTILYLCNEYHDKCKLILPMSPTS
;
A
#
# COMPACT_ATOMS: atom_id res chain seq x y z
N MET A 1 38.03 -68.48 18.27
CA MET A 1 37.70 -67.04 18.18
C MET A 1 37.89 -66.57 16.74
N THR A 2 36.82 -66.57 15.94
CA THR A 2 36.84 -66.13 14.53
C THR A 2 36.55 -64.64 14.46
N LYS A 3 37.55 -63.86 14.02
CA LYS A 3 37.46 -62.40 13.89
C LYS A 3 36.63 -62.07 12.63
N GLN A 4 35.39 -61.63 12.81
CA GLN A 4 34.54 -61.16 11.70
C GLN A 4 35.13 -59.87 11.11
N ARG A 5 35.40 -59.90 9.80
CA ARG A 5 35.81 -58.73 9.02
C ARG A 5 34.55 -57.99 8.59
N THR A 6 34.18 -56.93 9.29
CA THR A 6 33.09 -56.02 8.87
C THR A 6 33.53 -55.24 7.64
N THR A 7 32.95 -55.57 6.48
CA THR A 7 33.12 -54.84 5.23
C THR A 7 32.46 -53.46 5.36
N PRO A 8 33.16 -52.34 5.14
CA PRO A 8 32.56 -51.02 5.22
C PRO A 8 31.57 -50.84 4.06
N THR A 9 30.29 -50.64 4.39
CA THR A 9 29.26 -50.26 3.43
C THR A 9 29.59 -48.87 2.90
N ALA A 10 29.96 -48.77 1.63
CA ALA A 10 30.22 -47.49 0.98
C ALA A 10 28.93 -46.64 1.04
N LYS A 11 28.94 -45.55 1.81
CA LYS A 11 27.87 -44.54 1.74
C LYS A 11 27.88 -43.98 0.31
N ARG A 12 26.81 -44.24 -0.45
CA ARG A 12 26.55 -43.60 -1.73
C ARG A 12 26.30 -42.12 -1.46
N ASN A 13 27.31 -41.30 -1.67
CA ASN A 13 27.15 -39.85 -1.66
C ASN A 13 26.38 -39.46 -2.93
N HIS A 14 25.08 -39.23 -2.80
CA HIS A 14 24.26 -38.65 -3.86
C HIS A 14 24.62 -37.16 -3.98
N GLY A 15 25.57 -36.84 -4.86
CA GLY A 15 25.89 -35.47 -5.24
C GLY A 15 24.87 -34.95 -6.26
N PHE A 16 24.55 -33.65 -6.16
CA PHE A 16 23.68 -32.97 -7.12
C PHE A 16 24.39 -32.86 -8.47
N THR A 17 23.73 -33.22 -9.56
CA THR A 17 24.32 -33.10 -10.90
C THR A 17 24.27 -31.65 -11.38
N LEU A 18 25.28 -31.22 -12.15
CA LEU A 18 25.27 -29.87 -12.74
C LEU A 18 24.05 -29.65 -13.64
N MET A 19 23.59 -30.70 -14.33
CA MET A 19 22.42 -30.66 -15.19
C MET A 19 21.12 -30.40 -14.41
N GLU A 20 20.96 -31.03 -13.24
CA GLU A 20 19.81 -30.76 -12.36
C GLU A 20 19.78 -29.29 -11.93
N MET A 21 20.94 -28.68 -11.64
CA MET A 21 20.96 -27.26 -11.23
C MET A 21 20.64 -26.33 -12.40
N LEU A 22 21.08 -26.66 -13.62
CA LEU A 22 20.77 -25.86 -14.80
C LEU A 22 19.27 -25.82 -15.11
N ILE A 23 18.59 -26.96 -15.01
CA ILE A 23 17.13 -27.03 -15.26
C ILE A 23 16.37 -26.25 -14.19
N VAL A 24 16.78 -26.37 -12.92
CA VAL A 24 16.14 -25.64 -11.82
C VAL A 24 16.25 -24.12 -12.00
N VAL A 25 17.45 -23.62 -12.32
CA VAL A 25 17.64 -22.17 -12.57
C VAL A 25 16.85 -21.70 -13.79
N ALA A 26 16.77 -22.51 -14.85
CA ALA A 26 15.97 -22.18 -16.02
C ALA A 26 14.48 -22.03 -15.69
N ILE A 27 13.91 -22.93 -14.89
CA ILE A 27 12.50 -22.84 -14.47
C ILE A 27 12.28 -21.62 -13.56
N ILE A 28 13.17 -21.36 -12.60
CA ILE A 28 13.08 -20.19 -11.71
C ILE A 28 13.12 -18.89 -12.52
N ALA A 29 13.97 -18.81 -13.55
CA ALA A 29 14.06 -17.63 -14.41
C ALA A 29 12.73 -17.31 -15.12
N VAL A 30 12.04 -18.34 -15.64
CA VAL A 30 10.72 -18.18 -16.27
C VAL A 30 9.66 -17.73 -15.26
N LEU A 31 9.65 -18.34 -14.07
CA LEU A 31 8.69 -17.97 -13.01
C LEU A 31 8.88 -16.51 -12.57
N VAL A 32 10.12 -16.09 -12.34
CA VAL A 32 10.46 -14.72 -11.92
C VAL A 32 10.09 -13.69 -13.00
N ALA A 33 10.30 -14.03 -14.29
CA ALA A 33 9.95 -13.15 -15.40
C ALA A 33 8.45 -12.77 -15.43
N VAL A 34 7.55 -13.69 -15.07
CA VAL A 34 6.10 -13.43 -15.03
C VAL A 34 5.65 -12.90 -13.67
N ALA A 35 6.28 -13.33 -12.58
CA ALA A 35 5.89 -12.96 -11.22
C ALA A 35 6.20 -11.49 -10.87
N ILE A 36 7.35 -10.95 -11.26
CA ILE A 36 7.75 -9.58 -10.92
C ILE A 36 6.74 -8.52 -11.42
N PRO A 37 6.38 -8.47 -12.72
CA PRO A 37 5.50 -7.40 -13.21
C PRO A 37 4.08 -7.50 -12.61
N THR A 38 3.57 -8.73 -12.44
CA THR A 38 2.23 -8.97 -11.89
C THR A 38 2.14 -8.64 -10.40
N PHE A 39 3.19 -8.96 -9.63
CA PHE A 39 3.25 -8.62 -8.21
C PHE A 39 3.35 -7.10 -7.99
N SER A 40 4.16 -6.40 -8.78
CA SER A 40 4.33 -4.94 -8.64
C SER A 40 3.01 -4.17 -8.79
N SER A 41 2.21 -4.47 -9.83
CA SER A 41 0.92 -3.80 -10.05
C SER A 41 -0.09 -4.13 -8.95
N GLN A 42 -0.13 -5.37 -8.46
CA GLN A 42 -1.03 -5.76 -7.38
C GLN A 42 -0.65 -5.11 -6.05
N LEU A 43 0.65 -5.00 -5.78
CA LEU A 43 1.17 -4.33 -4.59
C LEU A 43 0.84 -2.83 -4.59
N HIS A 44 0.90 -2.16 -5.75
CA HIS A 44 0.41 -0.79 -5.88
C HIS A 44 -1.08 -0.68 -5.53
N LYS A 45 -1.93 -1.52 -6.12
CA LYS A 45 -3.37 -1.53 -5.83
C LYS A 45 -3.67 -1.78 -4.35
N ALA A 46 -2.93 -2.68 -3.71
CA ALA A 46 -3.07 -2.95 -2.28
C ALA A 46 -2.70 -1.72 -1.43
N ARG A 47 -1.62 -1.01 -1.78
CA ARG A 47 -1.23 0.23 -1.11
C ARG A 47 -2.31 1.31 -1.26
N VAL A 48 -2.86 1.49 -2.46
CA VAL A 48 -3.95 2.44 -2.72
C VAL A 48 -5.20 2.10 -1.91
N ALA A 49 -5.57 0.82 -1.83
CA ALA A 49 -6.71 0.37 -1.02
C ALA A 49 -6.51 0.67 0.47
N THR A 50 -5.30 0.44 0.99
CA THR A 50 -4.93 0.79 2.38
C THR A 50 -5.01 2.30 2.61
N ASP A 51 -4.44 3.09 1.69
CA ASP A 51 -4.52 4.54 1.75
C ASP A 51 -5.97 5.02 1.77
N TRP A 52 -6.83 4.47 0.90
CA TRP A 52 -8.25 4.81 0.87
C TRP A 52 -8.97 4.48 2.18
N ALA A 53 -8.62 3.38 2.84
CA ALA A 53 -9.18 3.04 4.14
C ALA A 53 -8.76 4.08 5.20
N ASN A 54 -7.47 4.42 5.24
CA ASN A 54 -6.93 5.42 6.16
C ASN A 54 -7.55 6.81 5.93
N VAL A 55 -7.70 7.23 4.66
CA VAL A 55 -8.30 8.52 4.30
C VAL A 55 -9.78 8.59 4.70
N ARG A 56 -10.53 7.49 4.55
CA ARG A 56 -11.93 7.43 5.02
C ARG A 56 -12.04 7.57 6.54
N SER A 57 -11.15 6.91 7.28
CA SER A 57 -11.09 7.03 8.74
C SER A 57 -10.72 8.45 9.16
N TYR A 58 -9.77 9.07 8.47
CA TYR A 58 -9.37 10.47 8.71
C TYR A 58 -10.48 11.46 8.39
N TYR A 59 -11.19 11.25 7.28
CA TYR A 59 -12.39 12.02 6.96
C TYR A 59 -13.42 11.95 8.10
N ALA A 60 -13.73 10.75 8.60
CA ALA A 60 -14.67 10.59 9.70
C ALA A 60 -14.23 11.33 10.97
N GLN A 61 -12.92 11.32 11.27
CA GLN A 61 -12.36 12.07 12.40
C GLN A 61 -12.53 13.59 12.20
N LEU A 62 -12.20 14.12 11.03
CA LEU A 62 -12.36 15.55 10.74
C LEU A 62 -13.82 16.00 10.79
N GLN A 63 -14.75 15.17 10.31
CA GLN A 63 -16.18 15.46 10.41
C GLN A 63 -16.65 15.45 11.87
N TYR A 64 -16.18 14.52 12.69
CA TYR A 64 -16.48 14.49 14.11
C TYR A 64 -15.96 15.75 14.82
N GLU A 65 -14.72 16.17 14.55
CA GLU A 65 -14.14 17.39 15.11
C GLU A 65 -14.90 18.64 14.68
N PHE A 66 -15.36 18.70 13.43
CA PHE A 66 -16.23 19.77 12.95
C PHE A 66 -17.58 19.78 13.69
N MET A 67 -18.18 18.62 13.96
CA MET A 67 -19.43 18.52 14.72
C MET A 67 -19.26 18.93 16.19
N GLU A 68 -18.10 18.67 16.80
CA GLU A 68 -17.80 19.03 18.19
C GLU A 68 -17.49 20.52 18.35
N THR A 69 -16.65 21.06 17.46
CA THR A 69 -16.15 22.45 17.56
C THR A 69 -17.01 23.46 16.82
N GLY A 70 -17.77 23.01 15.82
CA GLY A 70 -18.53 23.86 14.90
C GLY A 70 -17.67 24.78 14.04
N LYS A 71 -16.35 24.55 13.98
CA LYS A 71 -15.39 25.40 13.27
C LYS A 71 -14.55 24.56 12.32
N ILE A 72 -14.25 25.14 11.16
CA ILE A 72 -13.24 24.61 10.28
C ILE A 72 -11.87 25.10 10.77
N ASN A 73 -10.99 24.16 11.10
CA ASN A 73 -9.57 24.46 11.24
C ASN A 73 -8.90 24.48 9.86
N GLU A 74 -8.32 25.63 9.50
CA GLU A 74 -7.57 25.86 8.27
C GLU A 74 -6.17 25.20 8.30
N ASP A 75 -5.66 24.79 9.47
CA ASP A 75 -4.37 24.08 9.61
C ASP A 75 -4.34 22.75 8.84
N TYR A 76 -5.52 22.18 8.58
CA TYR A 76 -5.65 20.97 7.77
C TYR A 76 -5.53 21.25 6.27
N PHE A 77 -5.69 22.51 5.86
CA PHE A 77 -5.59 22.90 4.47
C PHE A 77 -4.14 22.94 4.04
N TRP A 78 -3.91 22.52 2.82
CA TRP A 78 -2.59 22.49 2.24
C TRP A 78 -2.39 23.68 1.32
N GLU A 79 -1.26 24.35 1.45
CA GLU A 79 -0.92 25.51 0.62
C GLU A 79 -0.95 25.14 -0.87
N TRP A 80 -1.63 25.99 -1.65
CA TRP A 80 -1.60 25.89 -3.10
C TRP A 80 -0.16 25.98 -3.62
N GLY A 81 0.25 25.03 -4.48
CA GLY A 81 1.59 24.98 -5.06
C GLY A 81 2.60 24.09 -4.32
N LYS A 82 2.22 23.45 -3.21
CA LYS A 82 3.04 22.44 -2.53
C LYS A 82 2.59 21.01 -2.92
N PRO A 83 3.50 20.02 -2.95
CA PRO A 83 3.11 18.62 -3.20
C PRO A 83 2.16 18.15 -2.11
N GLY A 84 1.07 17.44 -2.46
CA GLY A 84 0.01 17.07 -1.52
C GLY A 84 0.49 16.32 -0.28
N ARG A 85 -0.29 16.37 0.80
CA ARG A 85 0.11 15.83 2.10
C ARG A 85 0.13 14.30 2.07
N THR A 86 1.23 13.70 2.51
CA THR A 86 1.40 12.23 2.56
C THR A 86 1.31 11.65 3.96
N SER A 87 1.24 12.49 5.00
CA SER A 87 1.12 12.06 6.38
C SER A 87 0.09 12.86 7.16
N PHE A 88 -0.70 12.19 7.99
CA PHE A 88 -1.67 12.83 8.88
C PHE A 88 -1.78 12.05 10.18
N GLN A 89 -2.24 12.71 11.23
CA GLN A 89 -2.45 12.09 12.51
C GLN A 89 -3.89 11.55 12.58
N LEU A 90 -4.02 10.23 12.72
CA LEU A 90 -5.31 9.56 12.93
C LEU A 90 -5.32 8.99 14.35
N SER A 91 -6.25 9.44 15.18
CA SER A 91 -6.42 8.94 16.56
C SER A 91 -5.12 8.98 17.39
N GLY A 92 -4.30 10.02 17.21
CA GLY A 92 -3.03 10.19 17.92
C GLY A 92 -1.82 9.48 17.29
N GLN A 93 -2.01 8.69 16.23
CA GLN A 93 -0.94 8.01 15.50
C GLN A 93 -0.66 8.68 14.15
N ASP A 94 0.61 8.90 13.81
CA ASP A 94 1.00 9.39 12.49
C ASP A 94 0.92 8.27 11.44
N ILE A 95 -0.02 8.43 10.50
CA ILE A 95 -0.18 7.53 9.36
C ILE A 95 0.49 8.16 8.15
N THR A 96 1.37 7.38 7.51
CA THR A 96 2.01 7.74 6.24
C THR A 96 1.35 6.98 5.10
N LEU A 97 0.80 7.72 4.14
CA LEU A 97 0.27 7.20 2.89
C LEU A 97 1.38 6.56 2.08
N LYS A 98 1.08 5.41 1.47
CA LYS A 98 2.08 4.58 0.78
C LYS A 98 2.10 4.79 -0.72
N ALA A 99 0.98 5.18 -1.32
CA ALA A 99 0.81 5.26 -2.76
C ALA A 99 0.29 6.61 -3.25
N GLY A 100 -0.02 7.56 -2.37
CA GLY A 100 -0.57 8.84 -2.80
C GLY A 100 -0.47 9.96 -1.78
N CYS A 101 -1.19 11.03 -2.09
CA CYS A 101 -1.28 12.24 -1.30
C CYS A 101 -2.74 12.70 -1.22
N ILE A 102 -3.01 13.48 -0.17
CA ILE A 102 -4.31 14.07 0.08
C ILE A 102 -4.27 15.59 0.07
N TRP A 103 -5.41 16.16 -0.30
CA TRP A 103 -5.75 17.57 -0.15
C TRP A 103 -7.07 17.65 0.59
N ILE A 104 -7.11 18.48 1.61
CA ILE A 104 -8.31 18.78 2.36
C ILE A 104 -8.71 20.22 2.02
N SER A 105 -9.98 20.41 1.71
CA SER A 105 -10.60 21.73 1.57
C SER A 105 -11.90 21.77 2.36
N GLU A 106 -12.43 22.96 2.61
CA GLU A 106 -13.82 23.10 3.01
C GLU A 106 -14.77 22.59 1.92
N ASN A 107 -15.95 22.11 2.33
CA ASN A 107 -16.98 21.65 1.41
C ASN A 107 -17.69 22.82 0.71
N ASP A 108 -17.97 23.90 1.45
CA ASP A 108 -18.65 25.09 0.96
C ASP A 108 -17.95 26.33 1.55
N ARG A 109 -17.81 27.39 0.74
CA ARG A 109 -17.16 28.65 1.12
C ARG A 109 -18.06 29.57 1.93
N ASP A 110 -19.37 29.49 1.70
CA ASP A 110 -20.34 30.43 2.29
C ASP A 110 -20.95 29.89 3.59
N ASN A 111 -21.16 28.56 3.66
CA ASN A 111 -21.61 27.89 4.88
C ASN A 111 -20.96 26.51 5.01
N PRO A 112 -19.75 26.42 5.59
CA PRO A 112 -19.03 25.17 5.68
C PRO A 112 -19.83 24.15 6.49
N THR A 113 -20.19 23.03 5.85
CA THR A 113 -20.88 21.90 6.49
C THR A 113 -19.92 20.79 6.90
N GLY A 114 -18.64 20.96 6.62
CA GLY A 114 -17.57 20.03 6.91
C GLY A 114 -16.44 20.12 5.89
N TYR A 115 -15.66 19.05 5.81
CA TYR A 115 -14.49 18.93 4.95
C TYR A 115 -14.77 18.13 3.68
N THR A 116 -14.02 18.45 2.63
CA THR A 116 -13.89 17.65 1.42
C THR A 116 -12.44 17.18 1.30
N ILE A 117 -12.24 15.88 1.06
CA ILE A 117 -10.90 15.29 0.89
C ILE A 117 -10.76 14.72 -0.51
N LEU A 118 -9.71 15.14 -1.21
CA LEU A 118 -9.26 14.58 -2.48
C LEU A 118 -7.99 13.75 -2.23
N TYR A 119 -8.02 12.47 -2.59
CA TYR A 119 -6.86 11.61 -2.67
C TYR A 119 -6.49 11.36 -4.12
N LEU A 120 -5.20 11.48 -4.45
CA LEU A 120 -4.63 11.08 -5.73
C LEU A 120 -3.43 10.18 -5.47
N CYS A 121 -3.31 9.11 -6.25
CA CYS A 121 -2.12 8.26 -6.19
C CYS A 121 -1.00 8.75 -7.12
N ASN A 122 0.23 8.38 -6.79
CA ASN A 122 1.46 8.82 -7.45
C ASN A 122 1.56 8.39 -8.92
N GLU A 123 0.82 7.35 -9.33
CA GLU A 123 0.79 6.87 -10.71
C GLU A 123 -0.21 7.67 -11.59
N TYR A 124 -0.91 8.68 -11.01
CA TYR A 124 -1.84 9.59 -11.70
C TYR A 124 -2.85 8.91 -12.63
N HIS A 125 -3.25 7.68 -12.30
CA HIS A 125 -4.31 6.99 -13.03
C HIS A 125 -5.69 7.49 -12.60
N ASP A 126 -6.57 7.76 -13.56
CA ASP A 126 -7.95 8.22 -13.31
C ASP A 126 -8.77 7.30 -12.41
N LYS A 127 -8.42 6.01 -12.34
CA LYS A 127 -9.10 5.00 -11.52
C LYS A 127 -8.62 4.98 -10.06
N CYS A 128 -7.65 5.81 -9.73
CA CYS A 128 -6.89 5.80 -8.48
C CYS A 128 -7.10 7.07 -7.66
N LYS A 129 -8.21 7.77 -7.92
CA LYS A 129 -8.65 8.96 -7.18
C LYS A 129 -9.81 8.60 -6.25
N LEU A 130 -9.82 9.22 -5.08
CA LEU A 130 -10.93 9.12 -4.13
C LEU A 130 -11.30 10.53 -3.70
N ILE A 131 -12.59 10.86 -3.81
CA ILE A 131 -13.15 12.14 -3.36
C ILE A 131 -14.16 11.82 -2.26
N LEU A 132 -14.06 12.53 -1.14
CA LEU A 132 -14.96 12.45 0.00
C LEU A 132 -15.56 13.84 0.30
N PRO A 133 -16.86 13.97 0.58
CA PRO A 133 -17.87 12.91 0.54
C PRO A 133 -18.01 12.35 -0.88
N MET A 134 -18.19 11.03 -0.98
CA MET A 134 -18.36 10.38 -2.28
C MET A 134 -19.71 10.86 -2.82
N SER A 135 -19.68 11.63 -3.91
CA SER A 135 -20.92 11.97 -4.60
C SER A 135 -21.61 10.65 -4.99
N PRO A 136 -22.95 10.56 -4.87
CA PRO A 136 -23.66 9.42 -5.39
C PRO A 136 -23.42 9.39 -6.90
N THR A 137 -22.49 8.54 -7.32
CA THR A 137 -22.26 8.22 -8.72
C THR A 137 -23.58 7.68 -9.28
N SER A 138 -24.16 8.43 -10.23
CA SER A 138 -25.33 8.03 -11.00
C SER A 138 -25.02 6.83 -11.89
#